data_AF-A0A2N1V5A9-F1
#
_entry.id   AF-A0A2N1V5A9-F1
#
_cell.length_a   1.000
_cell.length_b   1.000
_cell.length_c   1.000
_cell.angle_alpha   90.00
_cell.angle_beta   90.00
_cell.angle_gamma   90.00
#
_symmetry.space_group_name_H-M   'P 1'
#
loop_
_entity.id
_entity.type
_entity.pdbx_description
1 polymer ?
#
loop_
_entity_poly.entity_id
_entity_poly.type
_entity_poly.pdbx_seq_one_letter_code
_entity_poly.pdbx_strand_id
1 'polypeptide(L)'
;MKANSNAIRRIYKKSWMKWKKAMQLSILLKNLKRFLQNLLIMMKIRFKSAFTNSLSKQVKYISIDSVSRAQSFNRELIEKIRLVENNPYMGRKSIYFDDDNIRDLIFKGYSIIYKININRNTIDVFGFVKYQNYS
;
A
#
# COMPACT_ATOMS: atom_id res chain seq x y z
N MET A 1 -57.42 -23.97 -24.85
CA MET A 1 -56.34 -24.48 -23.96
C MET A 1 -54.96 -23.81 -24.14
N LYS A 2 -54.67 -23.00 -25.18
CA LYS A 2 -53.34 -22.38 -25.42
C LYS A 2 -53.01 -21.13 -24.56
N ALA A 3 -54.01 -20.40 -24.08
CA ALA A 3 -53.78 -19.14 -23.34
C ALA A 3 -53.08 -19.34 -21.98
N ASN A 4 -53.34 -20.48 -21.31
CA ASN A 4 -52.79 -20.76 -19.98
C ASN A 4 -51.29 -21.15 -20.03
N SER A 5 -50.85 -21.87 -21.08
CA SER A 5 -49.43 -22.23 -21.21
C SER A 5 -48.53 -21.03 -21.49
N ASN A 6 -49.01 -20.03 -22.23
CA ASN A 6 -48.29 -18.79 -22.50
C ASN A 6 -48.13 -17.91 -21.24
N ALA A 7 -49.15 -17.87 -20.38
CA ALA A 7 -49.09 -17.17 -19.10
C ALA A 7 -48.04 -17.80 -18.17
N ILE A 8 -48.06 -19.13 -18.06
CA ILE A 8 -47.09 -19.91 -17.28
C ILE A 8 -45.67 -19.68 -17.82
N ARG A 9 -45.47 -19.73 -19.14
CA ARG A 9 -44.16 -19.48 -19.78
C ARG A 9 -43.64 -18.06 -19.53
N ARG A 10 -44.53 -17.06 -19.48
CA ARG A 10 -44.20 -15.68 -19.08
C ARG A 10 -43.75 -15.58 -17.63
N ILE A 11 -44.42 -16.28 -16.71
CA ILE A 11 -44.07 -16.30 -15.29
C ILE A 11 -42.67 -16.91 -15.09
N TYR A 12 -42.42 -18.08 -15.69
CA TYR A 12 -41.10 -18.72 -15.62
C TYR A 12 -40.00 -17.85 -16.23
N LYS A 13 -40.26 -17.20 -17.38
CA LYS A 13 -39.30 -16.27 -17.99
C LYS A 13 -39.01 -15.05 -17.11
N LYS A 14 -40.04 -14.46 -16.49
CA LYS A 14 -39.89 -13.29 -15.61
C LYS A 14 -39.15 -13.65 -14.32
N SER A 15 -39.44 -14.82 -13.74
CA SER A 15 -38.74 -15.35 -12.57
C SER A 15 -37.27 -15.64 -12.90
N TRP A 16 -37.00 -16.37 -13.98
CA TRP A 16 -35.63 -16.68 -14.44
C TRP A 16 -34.80 -15.42 -14.70
N MET A 17 -35.38 -14.37 -15.30
CA MET A 17 -34.70 -13.09 -15.49
C MET A 17 -34.39 -12.38 -14.17
N LYS A 18 -35.28 -12.44 -13.17
CA LYS A 18 -35.00 -11.91 -11.82
C LYS A 18 -33.85 -12.67 -11.17
N TRP A 19 -33.86 -14.00 -11.23
CA TRP A 19 -32.78 -14.85 -10.71
C TRP A 19 -31.44 -14.57 -11.39
N LYS A 20 -31.43 -14.42 -12.73
CA LYS A 20 -30.22 -14.09 -13.49
C LYS A 20 -29.62 -12.74 -13.09
N LYS A 21 -30.46 -11.71 -12.89
CA LYS A 21 -30.01 -10.39 -12.40
C LYS A 21 -29.47 -10.47 -10.97
N ALA A 22 -30.15 -11.18 -10.07
CA ALA A 22 -29.67 -11.38 -8.71
C ALA A 22 -28.33 -12.12 -8.66
N MET A 23 -28.15 -13.14 -9.50
CA MET A 23 -26.89 -13.88 -9.63
C MET A 23 -25.76 -12.98 -10.13
N GLN A 24 -26.00 -12.19 -11.20
CA GLN A 24 -25.02 -11.21 -11.70
C GLN A 24 -24.67 -10.16 -10.65
N LEU A 25 -25.66 -9.62 -9.94
CA LEU A 25 -25.44 -8.64 -8.87
C LEU A 25 -24.62 -9.26 -7.73
N SER A 26 -24.87 -10.51 -7.35
CA SER A 26 -24.10 -11.21 -6.32
C SER A 26 -22.63 -11.42 -6.70
N ILE A 27 -22.36 -11.69 -7.99
CA ILE A 27 -21.00 -11.83 -8.52
C ILE A 27 -20.29 -10.48 -8.51
N LEU A 28 -20.99 -9.43 -8.97
CA LEU A 28 -20.49 -8.05 -8.93
C LEU A 28 -20.17 -7.61 -7.49
N LEU A 29 -21.05 -7.88 -6.54
CA LEU A 29 -20.83 -7.57 -5.13
C LEU A 29 -19.66 -8.36 -4.54
N LYS A 30 -19.49 -9.64 -4.89
CA LYS A 30 -18.32 -10.44 -4.46
C LYS A 30 -17.02 -9.88 -5.03
N ASN A 31 -17.00 -9.51 -6.31
CA ASN A 31 -15.83 -8.93 -6.97
C ASN A 31 -15.51 -7.55 -6.41
N LEU A 32 -16.52 -6.72 -6.16
CA LEU A 32 -16.36 -5.42 -5.52
C LEU A 32 -15.87 -5.57 -4.08
N LYS A 33 -16.42 -6.51 -3.30
CA LYS A 33 -15.95 -6.77 -1.94
C LYS A 33 -14.50 -7.26 -1.94
N ARG A 34 -14.10 -8.12 -2.87
CA ARG A 34 -12.72 -8.58 -3.04
C ARG A 34 -11.78 -7.44 -3.48
N PHE A 35 -12.24 -6.57 -4.39
CA PHE A 35 -11.50 -5.39 -4.82
C PHE A 35 -11.31 -4.40 -3.66
N LEU A 36 -12.38 -4.09 -2.92
CA LEU A 36 -12.33 -3.24 -1.75
C LEU A 36 -11.49 -3.85 -0.63
N GLN A 37 -11.53 -5.17 -0.45
CA GLN A 37 -10.69 -5.86 0.53
C GLN A 37 -9.21 -5.77 0.12
N ASN A 38 -8.87 -5.89 -1.17
CA ASN A 38 -7.54 -5.63 -1.68
C ASN A 38 -7.12 -4.15 -1.60
N LEU A 39 -8.09 -3.23 -1.62
CA LEU A 39 -7.88 -1.78 -1.50
C LEU A 39 -7.74 -1.32 -0.03
N LEU A 40 -8.38 -2.02 0.91
CA LEU A 40 -8.38 -1.75 2.36
C LEU A 40 -7.27 -2.48 3.11
N ILE A 41 -6.48 -3.31 2.43
CA ILE A 41 -5.36 -4.02 3.05
C ILE A 41 -4.17 -3.05 3.17
N MET A 42 -3.80 -2.75 4.41
CA MET A 42 -2.54 -2.08 4.71
C MET A 42 -1.37 -2.98 4.28
N MET A 43 -0.38 -2.39 3.60
CA MET A 43 0.81 -3.15 3.22
C MET A 43 1.73 -3.34 4.43
N LYS A 44 2.27 -4.56 4.60
CA LYS A 44 3.15 -4.85 5.74
C LYS A 44 4.55 -4.28 5.50
N ILE A 45 5.02 -3.39 6.36
CA ILE A 45 6.40 -2.87 6.32
C ILE A 45 7.39 -3.90 6.86
N ARG A 46 8.54 -3.98 6.19
CA ARG A 46 9.71 -4.77 6.61
C ARG A 46 10.96 -3.90 6.52
N PHE A 47 11.63 -3.72 7.65
CA PHE A 47 12.91 -3.02 7.70
C PHE A 47 14.05 -3.98 7.39
N LYS A 48 14.87 -3.66 6.40
CA LYS A 48 16.11 -4.40 6.11
C LYS A 48 17.22 -3.96 7.04
N SER A 49 18.16 -4.86 7.30
CA SER A 49 19.33 -4.61 8.15
C SER A 49 20.15 -3.41 7.68
N ALA A 50 20.31 -3.23 6.36
CA ALA A 50 21.00 -2.09 5.79
C ALA A 50 20.39 -0.74 6.24
N PHE A 51 19.06 -0.64 6.19
CA PHE A 51 18.34 0.53 6.69
C PHE A 51 18.51 0.72 8.20
N THR A 52 18.26 -0.33 8.99
CA THR A 52 18.30 -0.22 10.46
C THR A 52 19.70 0.14 10.96
N ASN A 53 20.74 -0.41 10.32
CA ASN A 53 22.12 -0.11 10.67
C ASN A 53 22.48 1.35 10.36
N SER A 54 22.11 1.86 9.18
CA SER A 54 22.35 3.25 8.80
C SER A 54 21.57 4.23 9.69
N LEU A 55 20.30 3.93 9.98
CA LEU A 55 19.50 4.74 10.90
C LEU A 55 20.09 4.73 12.32
N SER A 56 20.49 3.56 12.83
CA SER A 56 21.12 3.44 14.15
C SER A 56 22.39 4.29 14.26
N LYS A 57 23.25 4.27 13.24
CA LYS A 57 24.44 5.15 13.18
C LYS A 57 24.06 6.62 13.24
N GLN A 58 23.04 7.04 12.49
CA GLN A 58 22.60 8.43 12.47
C GLN A 58 21.99 8.88 13.81
N VAL A 59 21.13 8.04 14.41
CA VAL A 59 20.53 8.31 15.73
C VAL A 59 21.63 8.40 16.79
N LYS A 60 22.61 7.48 16.76
CA LYS A 60 23.77 7.52 17.67
C LYS A 60 24.56 8.82 17.49
N TYR A 61 24.80 9.25 16.25
CA TYR A 61 25.50 10.51 15.99
C TYR A 61 24.76 11.71 16.57
N ILE A 62 23.44 11.82 16.36
CA ILE A 62 22.63 12.92 16.92
C ILE A 62 22.63 12.87 18.46
N SER A 63 22.64 11.66 19.05
CA SER A 63 22.59 11.48 20.49
C SER A 63 23.82 12.01 21.23
N ILE A 64 24.96 12.13 20.54
CA ILE A 64 26.19 12.72 21.09
C ILE A 64 25.92 14.17 21.52
N ASP A 65 25.10 14.89 20.76
CA ASP A 65 24.76 16.28 21.00
C ASP A 65 23.45 16.40 21.81
N SER A 66 22.44 15.57 21.53
CA SER A 66 21.24 15.50 22.37
C SER A 66 20.46 14.20 22.20
N VAL A 67 20.33 13.45 23.30
CA VAL A 67 19.51 12.23 23.37
C VAL A 67 18.05 12.51 23.01
N SER A 68 17.47 13.60 23.52
CA SER A 68 16.08 13.98 23.22
C SER A 68 15.86 14.23 21.72
N ARG A 69 16.78 14.96 21.07
CA ARG A 69 16.72 15.18 19.62
C ARG A 69 16.88 13.88 18.82
N ALA A 70 17.74 12.97 19.27
CA ALA A 70 17.89 11.66 18.64
C ALA A 70 16.61 10.81 18.73
N GLN A 71 15.94 10.83 19.89
CA GLN A 71 14.66 10.14 20.10
C GLN A 71 13.53 10.73 19.26
N SER A 72 13.40 12.07 19.22
CA SER A 72 12.40 12.74 18.36
C SER A 72 12.66 12.46 16.89
N PHE A 73 13.91 12.55 16.43
CA PHE A 73 14.28 12.19 15.05
C PHE A 73 13.85 10.78 14.68
N ASN A 74 14.16 9.79 15.52
CA ASN A 74 13.81 8.39 15.26
C ASN A 74 12.29 8.18 15.24
N ARG A 75 11.57 8.73 16.23
CA ARG A 75 10.11 8.62 16.32
C ARG A 75 9.41 9.22 15.11
N GLU A 76 9.73 10.47 14.77
CA GLU A 76 9.13 11.18 13.63
C GLU A 76 9.42 10.47 12.30
N LEU A 77 10.62 9.92 12.14
CA LEU A 77 10.97 9.14 10.96
C LEU A 77 10.11 7.87 10.84
N ILE A 78 9.99 7.10 11.92
CA ILE A 78 9.20 5.86 11.93
C ILE A 78 7.72 6.17 11.72
N GLU A 79 7.18 7.22 12.33
CA GLU A 79 5.81 7.69 12.09
C GLU A 79 5.59 8.04 10.62
N LYS A 80 6.54 8.75 9.99
CA LYS A 80 6.45 9.06 8.56
C LYS A 80 6.50 7.81 7.68
N ILE A 81 7.33 6.83 8.02
CA ILE A 81 7.42 5.56 7.29
C ILE A 81 6.12 4.75 7.42
N ARG A 82 5.45 4.78 8.57
CA ARG A 82 4.15 4.10 8.76
C ARG A 82 3.05 4.61 7.82
N LEU A 83 3.11 5.87 7.40
CA LEU A 83 2.16 6.40 6.41
C LEU A 83 2.22 5.66 5.06
N VAL A 84 3.36 5.04 4.75
CA VAL A 84 3.56 4.27 3.52
C VAL A 84 2.71 2.99 3.50
N GLU A 85 2.33 2.43 4.66
CA GLU A 85 1.45 1.24 4.73
C GLU A 85 0.13 1.45 3.98
N ASN A 86 -0.43 2.65 4.10
CA ASN A 86 -1.69 3.06 3.48
C ASN A 86 -1.49 3.83 2.18
N ASN A 87 -0.33 4.48 2.01
CA ASN A 87 -0.01 5.26 0.83
C ASN A 87 1.34 4.84 0.23
N PRO A 88 1.45 3.64 -0.37
CA PRO A 88 2.73 3.11 -0.84
C PRO A 88 3.42 4.01 -1.87
N TYR A 89 2.66 4.79 -2.64
CA TYR A 89 3.19 5.68 -3.68
C TYR A 89 3.40 7.14 -3.22
N MET A 90 3.32 7.44 -1.92
CA MET A 90 3.50 8.81 -1.40
C MET A 90 4.92 9.36 -1.60
N GLY A 91 5.94 8.50 -1.62
CA GLY A 91 7.30 8.89 -2.00
C GLY A 91 7.39 9.12 -3.51
N ARG A 92 8.38 9.89 -3.97
CA ARG A 92 8.65 10.05 -5.41
C ARG A 92 9.26 8.77 -5.99
N LYS A 93 9.25 8.59 -7.32
CA LYS A 93 10.06 7.54 -7.97
C LYS A 93 11.52 7.73 -7.55
N SER A 94 12.19 6.64 -7.17
CA SER A 94 13.57 6.72 -6.71
C SER A 94 14.48 7.21 -7.83
N ILE A 95 15.39 8.12 -7.50
CA ILE A 95 16.38 8.64 -8.46
C ILE A 95 17.54 7.67 -8.70
N TYR A 96 17.65 6.62 -7.87
CA TYR A 96 18.75 5.64 -7.91
C TYR A 96 18.39 4.36 -8.67
N PHE A 97 17.12 4.17 -9.02
CA PHE A 97 16.61 2.93 -9.61
C PHE A 97 15.60 3.23 -10.71
N ASP A 98 15.75 2.54 -11.85
CA ASP A 98 14.72 2.53 -12.88
C ASP A 98 13.67 1.43 -12.60
N ASP A 99 12.98 1.55 -11.47
CA ASP A 99 11.87 0.68 -11.07
C ASP A 99 10.79 1.55 -10.41
N ASP A 100 9.60 1.63 -11.02
CA ASP A 100 8.50 2.47 -10.54
C ASP A 100 7.99 2.07 -9.15
N ASN A 101 8.28 0.84 -8.72
CA ASN A 101 7.95 0.32 -7.40
C ASN A 101 9.00 0.67 -6.35
N ILE A 102 10.14 1.25 -6.73
CA ILE A 102 11.15 1.74 -5.80
C ILE A 102 10.97 3.25 -5.65
N ARG A 103 10.78 3.68 -4.40
CA ARG A 103 10.36 5.04 -4.08
C ARG A 103 11.26 5.65 -3.01
N ASP A 104 11.38 6.97 -3.08
CA ASP A 104 12.12 7.80 -2.13
C ASP A 104 11.14 8.59 -1.26
N LEU A 105 11.10 8.29 0.04
CA LEU A 105 10.39 9.08 1.04
C LEU A 105 11.35 10.11 1.64
N ILE A 106 11.07 11.40 1.42
CA ILE A 106 11.94 12.49 1.89
C ILE A 106 11.61 12.86 3.34
N PHE A 107 12.63 12.93 4.20
CA PHE A 107 12.51 13.32 5.61
C PHE A 107 13.74 14.13 6.06
N LYS A 108 13.56 15.41 6.39
CA LYS A 108 14.61 16.28 6.97
C LYS A 108 15.97 16.19 6.24
N GLY A 109 15.96 16.22 4.90
CA GLY A 109 17.17 16.10 4.09
C GLY A 109 17.72 14.68 3.95
N TYR A 110 16.99 13.66 4.37
CA TYR A 110 17.26 12.25 4.11
C TYR A 110 16.27 11.68 3.09
N SER A 111 16.73 10.71 2.32
CA SER A 111 15.93 9.88 1.42
C SER A 111 15.84 8.47 2.01
N ILE A 112 14.61 8.03 2.29
CA ILE A 112 14.30 6.68 2.73
C ILE A 112 13.82 5.88 1.53
N ILE A 113 14.61 4.90 1.13
CA ILE A 113 14.36 4.13 -0.08
C ILE A 113 13.62 2.84 0.30
N TYR A 114 12.48 2.62 -0.35
CA TYR A 114 11.67 1.44 -0.13
C TYR A 114 11.15 0.84 -1.44
N LYS A 115 10.88 -0.46 -1.44
CA LYS A 115 10.32 -1.21 -2.56
C LYS A 115 8.91 -1.69 -2.24
N ILE A 116 7.97 -1.38 -3.11
CA ILE A 116 6.59 -1.85 -3.08
C ILE A 116 6.55 -3.25 -3.72
N ASN A 117 6.18 -4.26 -2.94
CA ASN A 117 6.00 -5.63 -3.44
C ASN A 117 4.50 -5.94 -3.47
N ILE A 118 3.85 -5.65 -4.61
CA ILE A 118 2.40 -5.84 -4.79
C ILE A 118 2.00 -7.30 -4.55
N ASN A 119 2.69 -8.25 -5.18
CA ASN A 119 2.38 -9.69 -5.07
C ASN A 119 2.49 -10.25 -3.65
N ARG A 120 3.36 -9.65 -2.83
CA ARG A 120 3.58 -10.08 -1.43
C ARG A 120 2.84 -9.21 -0.43
N ASN A 121 2.16 -8.16 -0.88
CA ASN A 121 1.56 -7.13 -0.04
C ASN A 121 2.55 -6.61 1.04
N THR A 122 3.79 -6.33 0.65
CA THR A 122 4.83 -5.82 1.57
C THR A 122 5.55 -4.60 1.03
N ILE A 123 6.01 -3.75 1.95
CA ILE A 123 6.93 -2.66 1.68
C ILE A 123 8.27 -3.02 2.31
N ASP A 124 9.31 -3.15 1.50
CA ASP A 124 10.67 -3.38 1.99
C ASP A 124 11.40 -2.04 2.10
N VAL A 125 11.66 -1.56 3.32
CA VAL A 125 12.45 -0.35 3.56
C VAL A 125 13.91 -0.77 3.69
N PHE A 126 14.76 -0.29 2.78
CA PHE A 126 16.13 -0.79 2.67
C PHE A 126 17.22 0.28 2.56
N GLY A 127 16.88 1.51 2.19
CA GLY A 127 17.85 2.61 2.07
C GLY A 127 17.57 3.75 3.04
N PHE A 128 18.63 4.33 3.59
CA PHE A 128 18.62 5.56 4.36
C PHE A 128 19.84 6.38 3.96
N VAL A 129 19.62 7.40 3.14
CA VAL A 129 20.70 8.18 2.50
C VAL A 129 20.50 9.65 2.81
N LYS A 130 21.54 10.36 3.22
CA LYS A 130 21.49 11.82 3.35
C LYS A 130 21.51 12.41 1.94
N TYR A 131 20.60 13.34 1.64
CA TYR A 131 20.65 14.13 0.41
C TYR A 131 21.89 15.03 0.49
N GLN A 132 23.03 14.49 0.07
CA GLN A 132 24.19 15.31 -0.25
C GLN A 132 24.03 15.72 -1.71
N ASN A 133 24.17 17.03 -1.93
CA ASN A 133 24.13 17.66 -3.23
C ASN A 133 25.03 16.89 -4.20
N TYR A 134 24.42 16.06 -5.06
CA TYR A 134 25.00 15.78 -6.37
C TYR A 134 24.56 16.95 -7.25
N SER A 135 25.30 18.05 -7.14
CA SER A 135 25.35 19.15 -8.10
C SER A 135 26.69 19.07 -8.80
#